data_AF-A0A2W4IFC7-F1
#
_entry.id   AF-A0A2W4IFC7-F1
#
_cell.length_a   1.000
_cell.length_b   1.000
_cell.length_c   1.000
_cell.angle_alpha   90.00
_cell.angle_beta   90.00
_cell.angle_gamma   90.00
#
_symmetry.space_group_name_H-M   'P 1'
#
loop_
_entity.id
_entity.type
_entity.pdbx_description
1 polymer ?
#
loop_
_entity_poly.entity_id
_entity_poly.type
_entity_poly.pdbx_seq_one_letter_code
_entity_poly.pdbx_strand_id
1 'polypeptide(L)'
;MYQLQLAQIALFVLMGFALPALGMILLAWILQLMFGYHRPSKTKIQPYECGMKPLQEAHVQFDIRYYLYALLFILFDIEIVFIIPWALATDQVGKALNFKMFGPIEVTIFLSILVVGLAYAWKKGALEWE
;
A
#
# COMPACT_ATOMS: atom_id res chain seq x y z
N MET A 1 -9.49 -29.39 -8.43
CA MET A 1 -8.09 -28.95 -8.25
C MET A 1 -8.02 -27.50 -7.78
N TYR A 2 -8.57 -26.52 -8.53
CA TYR A 2 -8.57 -25.10 -8.13
C TYR A 2 -9.25 -24.80 -6.78
N GLN A 3 -10.39 -25.42 -6.48
CA GLN A 3 -11.08 -25.23 -5.19
C GLN A 3 -10.22 -25.65 -3.98
N LEU A 4 -9.44 -26.73 -4.14
CA LEU A 4 -8.51 -27.19 -3.10
C LEU A 4 -7.30 -26.25 -2.95
N GLN A 5 -6.78 -25.72 -4.06
CA GLN A 5 -5.68 -24.74 -4.04
C GLN A 5 -6.12 -23.42 -3.39
N LEU A 6 -7.32 -22.93 -3.69
CA LEU A 6 -7.89 -21.74 -3.03
C LEU A 6 -8.08 -21.97 -1.52
N ALA A 7 -8.56 -23.16 -1.13
CA ALA A 7 -8.66 -23.52 0.29
C ALA A 7 -7.29 -23.59 0.98
N GLN A 8 -6.25 -24.09 0.30
CA GLN A 8 -4.87 -24.11 0.81
C GLN A 8 -4.30 -22.69 0.96
N ILE A 9 -4.51 -21.83 -0.02
CA ILE A 9 -4.08 -20.42 0.05
C ILE A 9 -4.82 -19.71 1.18
N ALA A 10 -6.14 -19.89 1.29
CA ALA A 10 -6.92 -19.31 2.38
C ALA A 10 -6.45 -19.80 3.75
N LEU A 11 -6.20 -21.11 3.90
CA LEU A 11 -5.66 -21.69 5.13
C LEU A 11 -4.27 -21.12 5.45
N PHE A 12 -3.40 -20.98 4.45
CA PHE A 12 -2.06 -20.39 4.63
C PHE A 12 -2.14 -18.92 5.04
N VAL A 13 -3.01 -18.13 4.43
CA VAL A 13 -3.20 -16.72 4.80
C VAL A 13 -3.80 -16.61 6.21
N LEU A 14 -4.78 -17.44 6.56
CA LEU A 14 -5.38 -17.45 7.90
C LEU A 14 -4.37 -17.90 8.96
N MET A 15 -3.63 -18.99 8.75
CA MET A 15 -2.61 -19.43 9.69
C MET A 15 -1.40 -18.50 9.73
N GLY A 16 -1.04 -17.87 8.61
CA GLY A 16 0.15 -17.04 8.48
C GLY A 16 -0.04 -15.60 8.98
N PHE A 17 -1.23 -15.02 8.81
CA PHE A 17 -1.53 -13.67 9.28
C PHE A 17 -2.42 -13.66 10.52
N ALA A 18 -3.50 -14.44 10.56
CA ALA A 18 -4.45 -14.33 11.66
C ALA A 18 -3.90 -14.96 12.95
N LEU A 19 -3.25 -16.12 12.89
CA LEU A 19 -2.68 -16.73 14.09
C LEU A 19 -1.54 -15.90 14.71
N PRO A 20 -0.59 -15.33 13.95
CA PRO A 20 0.46 -14.50 14.54
C PRO A 20 -0.07 -13.13 14.96
N ALA A 21 -0.92 -12.48 14.15
CA ALA A 21 -1.46 -11.17 14.54
C ALA A 21 -2.34 -11.28 15.78
N LEU A 22 -3.34 -12.18 15.77
CA LEU A 22 -4.22 -12.36 16.92
C LEU A 22 -3.48 -13.02 18.08
N GLY A 23 -2.67 -14.03 17.81
CA GLY A 23 -1.90 -14.74 18.83
C GLY A 23 -0.89 -13.84 19.53
N MET A 24 -0.16 -12.98 18.80
CA MET A 24 0.77 -12.03 19.41
C MET A 24 0.05 -10.92 20.16
N ILE A 25 -1.04 -10.37 19.62
CA ILE A 25 -1.84 -9.35 20.32
C ILE A 25 -2.44 -9.92 21.60
N LEU A 26 -3.06 -11.10 21.53
CA LEU A 26 -3.66 -11.77 22.69
C LEU A 26 -2.60 -12.18 23.71
N LEU A 27 -1.48 -12.75 23.27
CA LEU A 27 -0.38 -13.10 24.16
C LEU A 27 0.20 -11.86 24.83
N ALA A 28 0.46 -10.79 24.09
CA ALA A 28 0.93 -9.52 24.65
C ALA A 28 -0.06 -8.95 25.67
N TRP A 29 -1.35 -9.02 25.37
CA TRP A 29 -2.41 -8.55 26.26
C TRP A 29 -2.51 -9.39 27.54
N ILE A 30 -2.47 -10.72 27.44
CA ILE A 30 -2.46 -11.65 28.58
C ILE A 30 -1.22 -11.43 29.44
N LEU A 31 -0.03 -11.34 28.83
CA LEU A 31 1.21 -11.08 29.54
C LEU A 31 1.16 -9.73 30.25
N GLN A 32 0.60 -8.70 29.61
CA GLN A 32 0.38 -7.41 30.23
C GLN A 32 -0.59 -7.51 31.41
N LEU A 33 -1.72 -8.22 31.30
CA LEU A 33 -2.65 -8.43 32.41
C LEU A 33 -2.02 -9.18 33.60
N MET A 34 -1.21 -10.22 33.33
CA MET A 34 -0.62 -11.07 34.36
C MET A 34 0.61 -10.46 35.02
N PHE A 35 1.50 -9.84 34.24
CA PHE A 35 2.81 -9.38 34.71
C PHE A 35 2.99 -7.85 34.61
N GLY A 36 2.08 -7.14 33.95
CA GLY A 36 2.17 -5.71 33.73
C GLY A 36 1.84 -4.90 34.98
N TYR A 37 2.70 -3.93 35.28
CA TYR A 37 2.52 -3.03 36.41
C TYR A 37 1.52 -1.91 36.09
N HIS A 38 0.25 -2.15 36.42
CA HIS A 38 -0.85 -1.24 36.12
C HIS A 38 -1.03 -0.16 37.20
N ARG A 39 -0.35 0.99 37.03
CA ARG A 39 -0.58 2.20 37.82
C ARG A 39 -0.84 3.41 36.92
N PRO A 40 -2.04 3.51 36.30
CA PRO A 40 -2.42 4.68 35.53
C PRO A 40 -2.50 5.89 36.46
N SER A 41 -1.96 7.01 36.01
CA SER A 41 -2.08 8.30 36.70
C SER A 41 -2.37 9.35 35.65
N LYS A 42 -3.02 10.46 36.04
CA LYS A 42 -3.36 11.56 35.12
C LYS A 42 -2.14 12.03 34.31
N THR A 43 -0.97 12.08 34.95
CA THR A 43 0.31 12.47 34.33
C THR A 43 0.89 11.42 33.37
N LYS A 44 0.60 10.13 33.55
CA LYS A 44 1.10 9.05 32.66
C LYS A 44 0.27 8.88 31.39
N ILE A 45 -1.00 9.26 31.43
CA ILE A 45 -1.93 9.13 30.31
C ILE A 45 -2.10 10.43 29.52
N GLN A 46 -1.46 11.52 29.96
CA GLN A 46 -1.49 12.78 29.24
C GLN A 46 -0.59 12.69 27.99
N PRO A 47 -0.93 13.38 26.89
CA PRO A 47 -0.05 13.51 25.74
C PRO A 47 1.33 14.04 26.14
N TYR A 48 2.37 13.52 25.50
CA TYR A 48 3.73 13.94 25.77
C TYR A 48 4.00 15.31 25.12
N GLU A 49 4.25 16.32 25.95
CA GLU A 49 4.62 17.69 25.52
C GLU A 49 5.71 18.25 26.46
N CYS A 50 6.81 17.49 26.65
CA CYS A 50 7.92 17.84 27.55
C CYS A 50 7.51 18.23 28.99
N GLY A 51 6.41 17.66 29.50
CA GLY A 51 5.89 17.92 30.86
C GLY A 51 4.89 19.08 30.96
N MET A 52 4.59 19.76 29.85
CA MET A 52 3.58 20.80 29.77
C MET A 52 2.22 20.22 29.38
N LYS A 53 1.14 20.97 29.65
CA LYS A 53 -0.17 20.63 29.10
C LYS A 53 -0.19 21.03 27.62
N PRO A 54 -0.73 20.19 26.71
CA PRO A 54 -0.91 20.57 25.31
C PRO A 54 -1.67 21.89 25.22
N LEU A 55 -1.07 22.88 24.56
CA LEU A 55 -1.60 24.24 24.49
C LEU A 55 -2.65 24.41 23.38
N GLN A 56 -2.65 23.53 22.38
CA GLN A 56 -3.45 23.64 21.16
C GLN A 56 -4.13 22.30 20.83
N GLU A 57 -5.26 22.38 20.13
CA GLU A 57 -5.90 21.21 19.54
C GLU A 57 -5.01 20.64 18.43
N ALA A 58 -4.93 19.30 18.33
CA ALA A 58 -4.10 18.58 17.36
C ALA A 58 -4.69 18.59 15.94
N HIS A 59 -5.38 19.67 15.56
CA HIS A 59 -5.94 19.86 14.23
C HIS A 59 -4.98 20.69 13.39
N VAL A 60 -3.99 20.02 12.82
CA VAL A 60 -3.07 20.61 11.84
C VAL A 60 -3.53 20.27 10.43
N GLN A 61 -3.46 21.24 9.52
CA GLN A 61 -3.56 20.94 8.09
C GLN A 61 -2.30 20.20 7.69
N PHE A 62 -2.46 18.94 7.30
CA PHE A 62 -1.38 18.17 6.71
C PHE A 62 -1.02 18.75 5.35
N ASP A 63 0.26 18.63 5.02
CA ASP A 63 0.78 19.12 3.77
C ASP A 63 0.11 18.42 2.57
N ILE A 64 -0.20 19.16 1.51
CA ILE A 64 -0.79 18.61 0.29
C ILE A 64 0.13 17.59 -0.39
N ARG A 65 1.43 17.62 -0.11
CA ARG A 65 2.41 16.67 -0.63
C ARG A 65 2.01 15.21 -0.38
N TYR A 66 1.49 14.88 0.81
CA TYR A 66 1.03 13.52 1.10
C TYR A 66 -0.09 13.06 0.15
N TYR A 67 -0.99 13.97 -0.21
CA TYR A 67 -2.05 13.69 -1.19
C TYR A 67 -1.48 13.47 -2.59
N LEU A 68 -0.50 14.27 -3.01
CA LEU A 68 0.14 14.12 -4.33
C LEU A 68 0.86 12.77 -4.47
N TYR A 69 1.59 12.32 -3.44
CA TYR A 69 2.21 10.99 -3.44
C TYR A 69 1.18 9.87 -3.47
N ALA A 70 0.11 9.96 -2.68
CA ALA A 70 -0.95 8.95 -2.68
C ALA A 70 -1.66 8.87 -4.04
N LEU A 71 -1.95 10.02 -4.65
CA LEU A 71 -2.57 10.08 -5.97
C LEU A 71 -1.66 9.46 -7.04
N LEU A 72 -0.36 9.80 -7.03
CA LEU A 72 0.60 9.24 -7.98
C LEU A 72 0.78 7.73 -7.78
N PHE A 73 0.82 7.26 -6.53
CA PHE A 73 0.88 5.84 -6.21
C PHE A 73 -0.33 5.08 -6.76
N ILE A 74 -1.55 5.61 -6.57
CA ILE A 74 -2.77 4.98 -7.11
C ILE A 74 -2.74 4.93 -8.64
N LEU A 75 -2.24 5.99 -9.29
CA LEU A 75 -2.14 6.04 -10.75
C LEU A 75 -1.21 4.94 -11.27
N PHE A 76 -0.04 4.77 -10.64
CA PHE A 76 0.89 3.69 -10.97
C PHE A 76 0.34 2.30 -10.61
N ASP A 77 -0.35 2.13 -9.49
CA ASP A 77 -0.95 0.83 -9.14
C ASP A 77 -2.00 0.38 -10.17
N ILE A 78 -2.84 1.32 -10.64
CA ILE A 78 -3.79 1.07 -11.72
C ILE A 78 -3.07 0.66 -13.02
N GLU A 79 -1.88 1.19 -13.29
CA GLU A 79 -1.07 0.81 -14.46
C GLU A 79 -0.74 -0.68 -14.45
N ILE A 80 -0.37 -1.23 -13.29
CA ILE A 80 0.03 -2.63 -13.13
C ILE A 80 -1.19 -3.53 -13.35
N VAL A 81 -2.36 -3.09 -12.88
CA VAL A 81 -3.64 -3.78 -13.11
C VAL A 81 -3.94 -3.93 -14.61
N PHE A 82 -3.52 -2.98 -15.46
CA PHE A 82 -3.65 -3.10 -16.92
C PHE A 82 -2.54 -3.94 -17.57
N ILE A 83 -1.30 -3.82 -17.09
CA ILE A 83 -0.16 -4.54 -17.67
C ILE A 83 -0.27 -6.05 -17.44
N ILE A 84 -0.78 -6.50 -16.29
CA ILE A 84 -0.85 -7.94 -15.98
C ILE A 84 -1.72 -8.72 -16.99
N PRO A 85 -3.00 -8.36 -17.23
CA PRO A 85 -3.82 -9.04 -18.23
C PRO A 85 -3.23 -8.96 -19.64
N TRP A 86 -2.66 -7.80 -20.01
CA TRP A 86 -1.99 -7.63 -21.30
C TRP A 86 -0.80 -8.60 -21.45
N ALA A 87 0.06 -8.69 -20.44
CA ALA A 87 1.25 -9.56 -20.45
C ALA A 87 0.88 -11.04 -20.55
N LEU A 88 -0.25 -11.44 -19.96
CA LEU A 88 -0.75 -12.81 -20.02
C LEU A 88 -1.43 -13.15 -21.38
N ALA A 89 -2.01 -12.16 -22.06
CA ALA A 89 -2.81 -12.37 -23.27
C ALA A 89 -2.11 -12.00 -24.59
N THR A 90 -1.01 -11.24 -24.56
CA THR A 90 -0.34 -10.67 -25.74
C THR A 90 -0.02 -11.69 -26.84
N ASP A 91 0.39 -12.90 -26.47
CA ASP A 91 0.73 -13.97 -27.43
C ASP A 91 -0.49 -14.49 -28.20
N GLN A 92 -1.66 -14.49 -27.57
CA GLN A 92 -2.90 -14.94 -28.19
C GLN A 92 -3.40 -13.89 -29.20
N VAL A 93 -3.33 -12.62 -28.81
CA VAL A 93 -3.73 -11.48 -29.64
C VAL A 93 -2.82 -11.35 -30.87
N GLY A 94 -1.50 -11.45 -30.68
CA GLY A 94 -0.54 -11.38 -31.79
C GLY A 94 -0.70 -12.50 -32.82
N LYS A 95 -1.08 -13.71 -32.37
CA LYS A 95 -1.40 -14.84 -33.27
C LYS A 95 -2.73 -14.64 -34.01
N ALA A 96 -3.77 -14.20 -33.30
CA ALA A 96 -5.08 -13.94 -33.90
C ALA A 96 -5.03 -12.86 -35.00
N LEU A 97 -4.21 -11.83 -34.79
CA LEU A 97 -4.05 -10.71 -35.73
C LEU A 97 -2.98 -10.95 -36.82
N ASN A 98 -2.28 -12.09 -36.82
CA ASN A 98 -1.08 -12.35 -37.64
C ASN A 98 0.00 -11.25 -37.52
N PHE A 99 0.03 -10.52 -36.39
CA PHE A 99 0.93 -9.41 -36.15
C PHE A 99 1.65 -9.58 -34.80
N LYS A 100 2.80 -10.25 -34.85
CA LYS A 100 3.59 -10.60 -33.65
C LYS A 100 4.13 -9.39 -32.88
N MET A 101 4.29 -8.24 -33.53
CA MET A 101 4.78 -7.01 -32.90
C MET A 101 3.69 -6.17 -32.23
N PHE A 102 2.42 -6.57 -32.30
CA PHE A 102 1.30 -5.77 -31.76
C PHE A 102 1.48 -5.44 -30.28
N GLY A 103 1.61 -6.46 -29.44
CA GLY A 103 1.69 -6.29 -27.99
C GLY A 103 2.89 -5.46 -27.55
N PRO A 104 4.13 -5.75 -28.01
CA PRO A 104 5.29 -4.94 -27.66
C PRO A 104 5.14 -3.46 -28.03
N ILE A 105 4.53 -3.13 -29.17
CA ILE A 105 4.28 -1.73 -29.56
C ILE A 105 3.26 -1.08 -28.63
N GLU A 106 2.15 -1.77 -28.37
CA GLU A 106 1.06 -1.26 -27.52
C GLU A 106 1.55 -0.92 -26.11
N VAL A 107 2.26 -1.86 -25.45
CA VAL A 107 2.79 -1.61 -24.10
C VAL A 107 3.85 -0.51 -24.10
N THR A 108 4.65 -0.42 -25.16
CA THR A 108 5.66 0.64 -25.27
C THR A 108 5.00 2.01 -25.35
N ILE A 109 3.93 2.15 -26.14
CA ILE A 109 3.15 3.39 -26.23
C ILE A 109 2.49 3.71 -24.89
N PHE A 110 1.86 2.72 -24.26
CA PHE A 110 1.20 2.86 -22.95
C PHE A 110 2.18 3.35 -21.87
N LEU A 111 3.32 2.66 -21.73
CA LEU A 111 4.38 3.05 -20.78
C LEU A 111 4.99 4.42 -21.11
N SER A 112 5.15 4.75 -22.39
CA SER A 112 5.70 6.05 -22.80
C SER A 112 4.82 7.21 -22.33
N ILE A 113 3.49 7.09 -22.43
CA ILE A 113 2.54 8.10 -21.96
C ILE A 113 2.70 8.34 -20.46
N LEU A 114 2.85 7.26 -19.69
CA LEU A 114 3.02 7.30 -18.23
C LEU A 114 4.36 7.91 -17.83
N VAL A 115 5.44 7.52 -18.50
CA VAL A 115 6.78 8.11 -18.30
C VAL A 115 6.77 9.62 -18.59
N VAL A 116 6.08 10.06 -19.64
CA VAL A 116 5.92 11.50 -19.92
C VAL A 116 5.12 12.19 -18.81
N GLY A 117 4.04 11.59 -18.33
CA GLY A 117 3.27 12.10 -17.20
C GLY A 117 4.10 12.23 -15.93
N LEU A 118 4.90 11.22 -15.61
CA LEU A 118 5.82 11.22 -14.47
C LEU A 118 6.91 12.30 -14.63
N ALA A 119 7.52 12.39 -15.80
CA ALA A 119 8.54 13.40 -16.09
C ALA A 119 7.97 14.83 -15.94
N TYR A 120 6.72 15.05 -16.37
CA TYR A 120 6.02 16.31 -16.16
C TYR A 120 5.77 16.61 -14.68
N ALA A 121 5.26 15.62 -13.92
CA ALA A 121 5.01 15.75 -12.49
C ALA A 121 6.30 16.07 -11.71
N TRP A 122 7.40 15.40 -12.05
CA TRP A 122 8.71 15.68 -11.48
C TRP A 122 9.18 17.09 -11.83
N LYS A 123 9.12 17.50 -13.10
CA LYS A 123 9.51 18.85 -13.51
C LYS A 123 8.70 19.96 -12.82
N LYS A 124 7.48 19.66 -12.38
CA LYS A 124 6.61 20.57 -11.63
C LYS A 124 6.84 20.59 -10.12
N GLY A 125 7.79 19.81 -9.61
CA GLY A 125 8.10 19.72 -8.19
C GLY A 125 7.07 18.93 -7.38
N ALA A 126 6.17 18.17 -8.03
CA ALA A 126 5.16 17.39 -7.32
C ALA A 126 5.75 16.23 -6.49
N LEU A 127 7.04 15.94 -6.70
CA LEU A 127 7.80 14.89 -6.03
C LEU A 127 8.90 15.43 -5.10
N GLU A 128 8.99 16.75 -4.94
CA GLU A 128 10.01 17.38 -4.11
C GLU A 128 9.59 17.40 -2.64
N TRP A 129 10.54 17.03 -1.77
CA TRP A 129 10.36 16.96 -0.33
C TRP A 129 11.33 17.94 0.34
N GLU A 130 11.04 19.24 0.22
CA GLU A 130 11.71 20.33 0.94
C GLU A 130 10.72 21.19 1.72
#